data_AF-A0A242BZ43-F1
#
_entry.id   AF-A0A242BZ43-F1
#
_cell.length_a   1.000
_cell.length_b   1.000
_cell.length_c   1.000
_cell.angle_alpha   90.00
_cell.angle_beta   90.00
_cell.angle_gamma   90.00
#
_symmetry.space_group_name_H-M   'P 1'
#
loop_
_entity.id
_entity.type
_entity.pdbx_description
1 polymer ?
#
loop_
_entity_poly.entity_id
_entity_poly.type
_entity_poly.pdbx_seq_one_letter_code
_entity_poly.pdbx_strand_id
1 'polypeptide(L)'
;MTIVEKRSDTIAKIIRENADTISEKEMLLAELINDELLREDIPFNQKLQIIKRVMELVEIQEPLTKEERFKIVWEYKNLFSIQTINLDTGKSEIAWKKEELERYCNMHEVTMEEFIHWKLGRAFVNE
;
A
#
# COMPACT_ATOMS: atom_id res chain seq x y z
N MET A 1 4.24 2.80 23.44
CA MET A 1 4.40 3.63 22.24
C MET A 1 3.83 5.00 22.54
N THR A 2 4.64 6.05 22.46
CA THR A 2 4.22 7.44 22.70
C THR A 2 3.29 7.93 21.57
N ILE A 3 2.53 8.99 21.81
CA ILE A 3 1.72 9.62 20.75
C ILE A 3 2.59 10.08 19.57
N VAL A 4 3.80 10.58 19.88
CA VAL A 4 4.79 11.01 18.89
C VAL A 4 5.18 9.83 18.00
N GLU A 5 5.62 8.72 18.60
CA GLU A 5 5.97 7.48 17.88
C GLU A 5 4.83 6.99 16.99
N LYS A 6 3.65 6.80 17.58
CA LYS A 6 2.51 6.23 16.87
C LYS A 6 2.12 7.06 15.65
N ARG A 7 2.08 8.39 15.81
CA ARG A 7 1.67 9.29 14.74
C ARG A 7 2.74 9.40 13.66
N SER A 8 4.01 9.57 14.04
CA SER A 8 5.09 9.65 13.07
C SER A 8 5.18 8.39 12.21
N ASP A 9 5.03 7.21 12.84
CA ASP A 9 5.10 5.94 12.13
C ASP A 9 3.88 5.77 11.20
N THR A 10 2.70 6.24 11.63
CA THR A 10 1.48 6.23 10.80
C THR A 10 1.62 7.14 9.58
N ILE A 11 2.11 8.37 9.76
CA ILE A 11 2.31 9.34 8.67
C ILE A 11 3.36 8.81 7.68
N ALA A 12 4.49 8.31 8.19
CA ALA A 12 5.53 7.71 7.35
C ALA A 12 5.00 6.51 6.55
N LYS A 13 4.14 5.68 7.16
CA LYS A 13 3.47 4.56 6.48
C LYS A 13 2.54 5.06 5.35
N ILE A 14 1.71 6.07 5.62
CA ILE A 14 0.84 6.67 4.61
C ILE A 14 1.65 7.17 3.42
N ILE A 15 2.76 7.88 3.66
CA ILE A 15 3.64 8.36 2.59
C ILE A 15 4.21 7.19 1.78
N ARG A 16 4.68 6.13 2.44
CA ARG A 16 5.21 4.94 1.76
C ARG A 16 4.18 4.23 0.89
N GLU A 17 2.91 4.22 1.30
CA GLU A 17 1.84 3.50 0.61
C GLU A 17 1.19 4.31 -0.52
N ASN A 18 1.43 5.62 -0.59
CA ASN A 18 0.72 6.54 -1.49
C ASN A 18 1.65 7.43 -2.34
N ALA A 19 2.97 7.22 -2.28
CA ALA A 19 3.93 8.00 -3.07
C ALA A 19 5.08 7.13 -3.59
N ASP A 20 5.17 7.03 -4.91
CA ASP A 20 6.14 6.19 -5.62
C ASP A 20 7.39 6.99 -6.05
N THR A 21 7.23 8.29 -6.27
CA THR A 21 8.32 9.20 -6.66
C THR A 21 8.76 10.12 -5.50
N ILE A 22 10.00 10.64 -5.58
CA ILE A 22 10.49 11.65 -4.62
C ILE A 22 9.57 12.88 -4.59
N SER A 23 9.11 13.34 -5.76
CA SER A 23 8.24 14.51 -5.85
C SER A 23 6.88 14.28 -5.18
N GLU A 24 6.28 13.10 -5.33
CA GLU A 24 5.02 12.76 -4.64
C GLU A 24 5.24 12.65 -3.13
N LYS A 25 6.37 12.07 -2.71
CA LYS A 25 6.72 11.99 -1.28
C LYS A 25 6.85 13.38 -0.67
N GLU A 26 7.54 14.31 -1.35
CA GLU A 26 7.71 15.69 -0.89
C GLU A 26 6.36 16.44 -0.78
N MET A 27 5.48 16.27 -1.79
CA MET A 27 4.15 16.88 -1.78
C MET A 27 3.29 16.36 -0.63
N LEU A 28 3.19 15.03 -0.50
CA LEU A 28 2.38 14.38 0.54
C LEU A 28 2.95 14.65 1.94
N LEU A 29 4.28 14.72 2.07
CA LEU A 29 4.94 15.14 3.29
C LEU A 29 4.56 16.57 3.68
N ALA A 30 4.55 17.51 2.74
CA ALA A 30 4.18 18.90 3.00
C ALA A 30 2.71 19.02 3.47
N GLU A 31 1.79 18.30 2.82
CA GLU A 31 0.37 18.25 3.21
C GLU A 31 0.21 17.71 4.64
N LEU A 32 0.81 16.57 4.95
CA LEU A 32 0.68 15.92 6.25
C LEU A 32 1.37 16.72 7.36
N ILE A 33 2.47 17.43 7.07
CA ILE A 33 3.09 18.37 8.00
C ILE A 33 2.15 19.53 8.31
N ASN A 34 1.52 20.12 7.28
CA ASN A 34 0.59 21.22 7.47
C ASN A 34 -0.62 20.79 8.32
N ASP A 35 -1.18 19.61 8.03
CA ASP A 35 -2.25 19.03 8.82
C ASP A 35 -1.84 18.86 10.29
N GLU A 36 -0.66 18.31 10.55
CA GLU A 36 -0.15 18.11 11.92
C GLU A 36 0.08 19.44 12.65
N LEU A 37 0.56 20.49 11.95
CA LEU A 37 0.71 21.84 12.51
C LEU A 37 -0.62 22.44 12.95
N LEU A 38 -1.70 22.20 12.20
CA LEU A 38 -3.04 22.74 12.46
C LEU A 38 -3.83 22.01 13.55
N ARG A 39 -3.37 20.85 14.03
CA ARG A 39 -4.09 20.07 15.05
C ARG A 39 -4.21 20.75 16.40
N GLU A 40 -5.39 20.85 16.97
CA GLU A 40 -5.58 21.48 18.28
C GLU A 40 -5.41 20.51 19.47
N ASP A 41 -5.50 19.19 19.21
CA ASP A 41 -5.47 18.14 20.23
C ASP A 41 -4.05 17.78 20.71
N ILE A 42 -3.01 18.40 20.14
CA ILE A 42 -1.60 18.06 20.39
C ILE A 42 -0.82 19.34 20.75
N PRO A 43 -0.02 19.33 21.83
CA PRO A 43 0.85 20.46 22.17
C PRO A 43 1.86 20.77 21.07
N PHE A 44 2.16 22.05 20.85
CA PHE A 44 3.09 22.51 19.81
C PHE A 44 4.45 21.78 19.82
N ASN A 45 5.03 21.53 21.00
CA ASN A 45 6.28 20.78 21.11
C ASN A 45 6.18 19.34 20.58
N GLN A 46 5.06 18.65 20.81
CA GLN A 46 4.86 17.31 20.28
C GLN A 46 4.67 17.32 18.76
N LYS A 47 4.00 18.35 18.21
CA LYS A 47 3.90 18.52 16.75
C LYS A 47 5.28 18.62 16.10
N LEU A 48 6.17 19.45 16.67
CA LEU A 48 7.54 19.59 16.17
C LEU A 48 8.32 18.28 16.24
N GLN A 49 8.16 17.50 17.32
CA GLN A 49 8.79 16.19 17.45
C GLN A 49 8.25 15.18 16.42
N ILE A 50 6.94 15.19 16.17
CA ILE A 50 6.32 14.35 15.13
C ILE A 50 6.86 14.73 13.76
N ILE A 51 6.82 16.01 13.39
CA ILE A 51 7.29 16.51 12.08
C ILE A 51 8.76 16.13 11.86
N LYS A 52 9.63 16.40 12.83
CA LYS A 52 11.05 16.05 12.74
C LYS A 52 11.25 14.56 12.49
N ARG A 53 10.56 13.71 13.26
CA ARG A 53 10.67 12.25 13.12
C ARG A 53 10.09 11.76 11.80
N VAL A 54 8.99 12.33 11.31
CA VAL A 54 8.42 11.98 9.99
C VAL A 54 9.42 12.30 8.89
N MET A 55 10.05 13.48 8.91
CA MET A 55 11.07 13.84 7.92
C MET A 55 12.22 12.82 7.92
N GLU A 56 12.76 12.49 9.11
CA GLU A 56 13.81 11.48 9.26
C GLU A 56 13.37 10.10 8.73
N LEU A 57 12.15 9.67 9.04
CA LEU A 57 11.61 8.39 8.58
C LEU A 57 11.43 8.34 7.07
N VAL A 58 10.94 9.43 6.45
CA VAL A 58 10.70 9.50 5.00
C VAL A 58 12.02 9.60 4.23
N GLU A 59 13.02 10.31 4.75
CA GLU A 59 14.34 10.43 4.12
C GLU A 59 15.05 9.08 4.01
N ILE A 60 14.90 8.20 5.00
CA ILE A 60 15.49 6.85 4.99
C ILE A 60 14.61 5.79 4.32
N GLN A 61 13.44 6.14 3.77
CA GLN A 61 12.59 5.17 3.09
C GLN A 61 13.19 4.74 1.76
N GLU A 62 13.74 3.53 1.75
CA GLU A 62 14.10 2.84 0.52
C GLU A 62 12.85 2.57 -0.35
N PRO A 63 13.00 2.52 -1.69
CA PRO A 63 11.94 2.07 -2.59
C PRO A 63 11.40 0.69 -2.18
N LEU A 64 10.10 0.46 -2.42
CA LEU A 64 9.50 -0.84 -2.14
C LEU A 64 10.23 -1.95 -2.91
N THR A 65 10.66 -2.98 -2.17
CA THR A 65 11.17 -4.20 -2.78
C THR A 65 10.07 -4.87 -3.60
N LYS A 66 10.45 -5.68 -4.57
CA LYS A 66 9.48 -6.43 -5.39
C LYS A 66 8.58 -7.34 -4.53
N GLU A 67 9.12 -7.91 -3.45
CA GLU A 67 8.36 -8.73 -2.51
C GLU A 67 7.32 -7.92 -1.73
N GLU A 68 7.66 -6.72 -1.28
CA GLU A 68 6.70 -5.83 -0.61
C GLU A 68 5.57 -5.42 -1.55
N ARG A 69 5.87 -5.11 -2.81
CA ARG A 69 4.86 -4.83 -3.84
C ARG A 69 3.91 -6.01 -4.03
N PHE A 70 4.42 -7.25 -4.11
CA PHE A 70 3.54 -8.43 -4.18
C PHE A 70 2.65 -8.58 -2.94
N LYS A 71 3.16 -8.26 -1.74
CA LYS A 71 2.35 -8.32 -0.51
C LYS A 71 1.20 -7.31 -0.55
N ILE A 72 1.44 -6.10 -1.07
CA ILE A 72 0.38 -5.10 -1.27
C ILE A 72 -0.69 -5.64 -2.23
N VAL A 73 -0.29 -6.16 -3.41
CA VAL A 73 -1.24 -6.77 -4.35
C VAL A 73 -2.04 -7.90 -3.68
N TRP A 74 -1.40 -8.74 -2.87
CA TRP A 74 -2.05 -9.86 -2.18
C TRP A 74 -3.10 -9.41 -1.16
N GLU A 75 -2.84 -8.34 -0.44
CA GLU A 75 -3.74 -7.78 0.57
C GLU A 75 -5.06 -7.34 -0.05
N TYR A 76 -5.00 -6.67 -1.20
CA TYR A 76 -6.17 -6.05 -1.86
C TYR A 76 -6.78 -6.89 -2.99
N LYS A 77 -6.20 -8.03 -3.36
CA LYS A 77 -6.68 -8.84 -4.51
C LYS A 77 -8.18 -9.16 -4.48
N ASN A 78 -8.78 -9.34 -3.30
CA ASN A 78 -10.17 -9.76 -3.17
C ASN A 78 -11.16 -8.66 -3.62
N LEU A 79 -10.70 -7.41 -3.79
CA LEU A 79 -11.50 -6.36 -4.42
C LEU A 79 -11.79 -6.65 -5.89
N PHE A 80 -10.99 -7.54 -6.51
CA PHE A 80 -11.11 -7.95 -7.91
C PHE A 80 -11.77 -9.32 -8.05
N SER A 81 -12.47 -9.79 -7.03
CA SER A 81 -13.23 -11.03 -7.11
C SER A 81 -14.69 -10.83 -6.67
N ILE A 82 -15.58 -11.61 -7.28
CA ILE A 82 -17.00 -11.65 -6.96
C ILE A 82 -17.38 -13.10 -6.79
N GLN A 83 -18.10 -13.40 -5.71
CA GLN A 83 -18.69 -14.72 -5.52
C GLN A 83 -19.94 -14.83 -6.39
N THR A 84 -19.95 -15.83 -7.27
CA THR A 84 -21.07 -16.11 -8.18
C THR A 84 -21.58 -17.53 -7.94
N ILE A 85 -22.81 -17.80 -8.39
CA ILE A 85 -23.35 -19.16 -8.44
C ILE A 85 -23.37 -19.56 -9.91
N ASN A 86 -22.68 -20.65 -10.24
CA ASN A 86 -22.75 -21.24 -11.55
C ASN A 86 -24.15 -21.85 -11.74
N LEU A 87 -24.91 -21.33 -12.70
CA LEU A 87 -26.30 -21.70 -12.93
C LEU A 87 -26.43 -23.15 -13.46
N ASP A 88 -25.40 -23.68 -14.12
CA ASP A 88 -25.41 -25.03 -14.67
C ASP A 88 -25.10 -26.10 -13.63
N THR A 89 -24.29 -25.77 -12.62
CA THR A 89 -23.83 -26.74 -11.60
C THR A 89 -24.42 -26.50 -10.21
N GLY A 90 -25.03 -25.34 -9.98
CA GLY A 90 -25.53 -24.90 -8.67
C GLY A 90 -24.43 -24.64 -7.64
N LYS A 91 -23.15 -24.66 -8.04
CA LYS A 91 -22.02 -24.47 -7.13
C LYS A 91 -21.63 -23.01 -7.03
N SER A 92 -21.16 -22.62 -5.84
CA SER A 92 -20.52 -21.32 -5.66
C SER A 92 -19.13 -21.33 -6.30
N GLU A 93 -18.85 -20.30 -7.08
CA GLU A 93 -17.57 -20.07 -7.74
C GLU A 93 -17.09 -18.64 -7.45
N ILE A 94 -15.79 -18.41 -7.66
CA ILE A 94 -15.20 -17.07 -7.54
C ILE A 94 -14.87 -16.60 -8.96
N ALA A 95 -15.60 -15.59 -9.43
CA ALA A 95 -15.32 -14.91 -10.68
C ALA A 95 -14.29 -13.80 -10.42
N TRP A 96 -13.16 -13.84 -11.12
CA TRP A 96 -12.11 -12.83 -11.02
C TRP A 96 -12.20 -11.82 -12.14
N LYS A 97 -12.10 -10.54 -11.79
CA LYS A 97 -11.95 -9.44 -12.74
C LYS A 97 -10.48 -9.33 -13.17
N LYS A 98 -10.05 -10.29 -14.01
CA LYS A 98 -8.65 -10.49 -14.38
C LYS A 98 -7.97 -9.22 -14.89
N GLU A 99 -8.62 -8.48 -15.79
CA GLU A 99 -8.06 -7.24 -16.36
C GLU A 99 -7.86 -6.13 -15.32
N GLU A 100 -8.78 -6.00 -14.34
CA GLU A 100 -8.63 -5.01 -13.26
C GLU A 100 -7.48 -5.38 -12.32
N LEU A 101 -7.37 -6.67 -11.96
CA LEU A 101 -6.25 -7.18 -11.16
C LEU A 101 -4.91 -6.99 -11.88
N GLU A 102 -4.85 -7.24 -13.19
CA GLU A 102 -3.64 -7.06 -13.99
C GLU A 102 -3.20 -5.60 -14.05
N ARG A 103 -4.15 -4.66 -14.23
CA ARG A 103 -3.84 -3.23 -14.13
C ARG A 103 -3.32 -2.85 -12.75
N TYR A 104 -3.91 -3.40 -11.69
CA TYR A 104 -3.48 -3.14 -10.33
C TYR A 104 -2.06 -3.68 -10.06
N CYS A 105 -1.72 -4.88 -10.55
CA CYS A 105 -0.35 -5.39 -10.53
C CYS A 105 0.61 -4.41 -11.21
N ASN A 106 0.27 -3.95 -12.43
CA ASN A 106 1.12 -3.05 -13.21
C ASN A 106 1.32 -1.68 -12.52
N MET A 107 0.31 -1.17 -11.80
CA MET A 107 0.46 0.04 -10.97
C MET A 107 1.52 -0.14 -9.88
N HIS A 108 1.64 -1.34 -9.34
CA HIS A 108 2.68 -1.71 -8.36
C HIS A 108 3.97 -2.20 -9.02
N GLU A 109 4.18 -1.92 -10.31
CA GLU A 109 5.37 -2.31 -11.08
C GLU A 109 5.69 -3.82 -11.01
N VAL A 110 4.66 -4.66 -10.95
CA VAL A 110 4.78 -6.11 -10.99
C VAL A 110 3.82 -6.68 -12.03
N THR A 111 4.19 -7.77 -12.69
CA THR A 111 3.24 -8.40 -13.63
C THR A 111 2.29 -9.36 -12.89
N MET A 112 1.11 -9.59 -13.47
CA MET A 112 0.18 -10.59 -12.94
C MET A 112 0.81 -11.99 -12.92
N GLU A 113 1.62 -12.33 -13.94
CA GLU A 113 2.35 -13.59 -14.00
C GLU A 113 3.33 -13.73 -12.82
N GLU A 114 4.12 -12.69 -12.56
CA GLU A 114 5.06 -12.67 -11.44
C GLU A 114 4.36 -12.76 -10.08
N PHE A 115 3.22 -12.09 -9.94
CA PHE A 115 2.40 -12.16 -8.72
C PHE A 115 1.85 -13.57 -8.47
N ILE A 116 1.31 -14.22 -9.51
CA ILE A 116 0.81 -15.60 -9.42
C ILE A 116 1.97 -16.55 -9.10
N HIS A 117 3.11 -16.39 -9.80
CA HIS A 117 4.32 -17.16 -9.54
C HIS A 117 4.82 -17.02 -8.10
N TRP A 118 4.83 -15.80 -7.57
CA TRP A 118 5.24 -15.52 -6.20
C TRP A 118 4.34 -16.23 -5.18
N LYS A 119 3.02 -16.30 -5.43
CA LYS A 119 2.09 -16.89 -4.46
C LYS A 119 1.90 -18.40 -4.59
N LEU A 120 1.71 -18.90 -5.80
CA LEU A 120 1.37 -20.31 -6.07
C LEU A 120 2.62 -21.15 -6.38
N GLY A 121 3.75 -20.52 -6.70
CA GLY A 121 4.97 -21.20 -7.14
C GLY A 121 4.94 -21.56 -8.64
N ARG A 122 6.11 -21.90 -9.19
CA ARG A 122 6.32 -22.17 -10.63
C ARG A 122 5.46 -23.27 -11.25
N ALA A 123 4.83 -24.13 -10.44
CA ALA A 123 4.04 -25.26 -10.93
C ALA A 123 2.66 -24.86 -11.50
N PHE A 124 2.18 -23.63 -11.28
CA PHE A 124 0.80 -23.22 -11.59
C PHE A 124 0.68 -22.20 -12.73
N VAL A 125 1.77 -21.88 -13.44
CA VAL A 125 1.78 -20.82 -14.47
C VAL A 125 1.98 -21.37 -15.89
N ASN A 126 2.08 -22.69 -16.04
CA ASN A 126 2.10 -23.35 -17.35
C ASN A 126 0.91 -24.32 -17.48
N GLU A 127 -0.20 -23.81 -18.00
CA GLU A 127 -1.15 -24.53 -18.87
C GLU A 127 -1.67 -23.58 -19.95
#